data_AF-V4ZYR7-F1
#
_entry.id   AF-V4ZYR7-F1
#
_cell.length_a   1.000
_cell.length_b   1.000
_cell.length_c   1.000
_cell.angle_alpha   90.00
_cell.angle_beta   90.00
_cell.angle_gamma   90.00
#
_symmetry.space_group_name_H-M   'P 1'
#
loop_
_entity.id
_entity.type
_entity.pdbx_description
1 polymer ?
#
loop_
_entity_poly.entity_id
_entity_poly.type
_entity_poly.pdbx_seq_one_letter_code
_entity_poly.pdbx_strand_id
1 'polypeptide(L)'
;MTIEAVVDDYPAAQWDAIFEEQLAALPGWTGFIKQRADADGEWQSEYPITVEGYLAVRLALLDAFGVDIAPSADDDSREPEPADELAEGFLSAWEATYREELVNTVTRESEKLADSEVAAEGEESSRPDAQLTFCIDTRSEVIRRHIEATGDYETHGYAGFFGVPIEYNGYESEVSVEACPPILDPQHRVTEQPTDDETRATHDRLSGVSDAAHEVIETLQANAASAYGFVESSGSGYGLALA
;
A
#
# COMPACT_ATOMS: atom_id res chain seq x y z
N MET A 1 14.99 6.59 -21.90
CA MET A 1 16.12 7.34 -21.31
C MET A 1 17.05 6.32 -20.67
N THR A 2 18.36 6.40 -20.88
CA THR A 2 19.35 5.42 -20.39
C THR A 2 20.03 5.97 -19.12
N ILE A 3 20.45 5.09 -18.21
CA ILE A 3 21.20 5.47 -16.99
C ILE A 3 22.40 6.35 -17.34
N GLU A 4 23.13 5.99 -18.40
CA GLU A 4 24.29 6.71 -18.93
C GLU A 4 23.98 8.19 -19.21
N ALA A 5 22.82 8.50 -19.80
CA ALA A 5 22.45 9.87 -20.14
C ALA A 5 22.28 10.79 -18.92
N VAL A 6 21.98 10.23 -17.74
CA VAL A 6 21.80 11.00 -16.50
C VAL A 6 23.13 11.16 -15.73
N VAL A 7 23.99 10.13 -15.76
CA VAL A 7 25.26 10.16 -15.00
C VAL A 7 26.44 10.76 -15.77
N ASP A 8 26.32 10.93 -17.10
CA ASP A 8 27.37 11.53 -17.95
C ASP A 8 27.72 12.98 -17.56
N ASP A 9 26.80 13.69 -16.91
CA ASP A 9 27.04 15.04 -16.38
C ASP A 9 27.94 15.03 -15.12
N TYR A 10 28.23 13.86 -14.56
CA TYR A 10 29.03 13.67 -13.35
C TYR A 10 30.36 12.97 -13.67
N PRO A 11 31.46 13.30 -12.97
CA PRO A 11 32.73 12.59 -13.09
C PRO A 11 32.56 11.08 -12.87
N ALA A 12 33.17 10.25 -13.73
CA ALA A 12 33.11 8.79 -13.62
C ALA A 12 33.55 8.23 -12.26
N ALA A 13 34.41 8.96 -11.53
CA ALA A 13 34.84 8.60 -10.18
C ALA A 13 33.72 8.71 -9.12
N GLN A 14 32.61 9.39 -9.42
CA GLN A 14 31.46 9.55 -8.53
C GLN A 14 30.33 8.57 -8.81
N TRP A 15 30.33 7.88 -9.96
CA TRP A 15 29.22 7.04 -10.39
C TRP A 15 28.86 5.95 -9.38
N ASP A 16 29.86 5.28 -8.80
CA ASP A 16 29.63 4.24 -7.79
C ASP A 16 28.89 4.80 -6.57
N ALA A 17 29.31 5.97 -6.06
CA ALA A 17 28.68 6.61 -4.91
C ALA A 17 27.25 7.07 -5.22
N ILE A 18 27.00 7.60 -6.42
CA ILE A 18 25.66 7.95 -6.89
C ILE A 18 24.77 6.71 -6.91
N PHE A 19 25.24 5.61 -7.50
CA PHE A 19 24.45 4.37 -7.58
C PHE A 19 24.19 3.77 -6.20
N GLU A 20 25.17 3.74 -5.31
CA GLU A 20 25.01 3.26 -3.93
C GLU A 20 23.95 4.07 -3.20
N GLU A 21 23.99 5.39 -3.28
CA GLU A 21 23.01 6.27 -2.65
C GLU A 21 21.60 6.04 -3.22
N GLN A 22 21.45 5.96 -4.55
CA GLN A 22 20.15 5.75 -5.17
C GLN A 22 19.55 4.36 -4.89
N LEU A 23 20.39 3.33 -4.78
CA LEU A 23 19.96 1.98 -4.41
C LEU A 23 19.66 1.85 -2.92
N ALA A 24 20.29 2.65 -2.06
CA ALA A 24 20.06 2.66 -0.62
C ALA A 24 18.91 3.59 -0.18
N ALA A 25 18.53 4.57 -1.01
CA ALA A 25 17.58 5.62 -0.64
C ALA A 25 16.18 5.14 -0.21
N LEU A 26 15.76 3.95 -0.63
CA LEU A 26 14.54 3.31 -0.15
C LEU A 26 14.89 1.97 0.52
N PRO A 27 15.09 1.96 1.85
CA PRO A 27 15.48 0.76 2.58
C PRO A 27 14.54 -0.41 2.30
N GLY A 28 15.13 -1.57 1.98
CA GLY A 28 14.41 -2.81 1.69
C GLY A 28 13.98 -3.00 0.23
N TRP A 29 13.78 -1.93 -0.55
CA TRP A 29 13.27 -2.05 -1.93
C TRP A 29 14.25 -2.75 -2.87
N THR A 30 15.52 -2.33 -2.88
CA THR A 30 16.55 -2.99 -3.71
C THR A 30 16.69 -4.47 -3.35
N GLY A 31 16.61 -4.82 -2.07
CA GLY A 31 16.63 -6.20 -1.60
C GLY A 31 15.40 -7.00 -2.08
N PHE A 32 14.22 -6.41 -1.98
CA PHE A 32 12.97 -7.01 -2.47
C PHE A 32 12.97 -7.23 -3.99
N ILE A 33 13.42 -6.23 -4.76
CA ILE A 33 13.52 -6.33 -6.23
C ILE A 33 14.51 -7.43 -6.60
N LYS A 34 15.66 -7.50 -5.93
CA LYS A 34 16.62 -8.57 -6.15
C LYS A 34 16.03 -9.94 -5.83
N GLN A 35 15.35 -10.09 -4.69
CA GLN A 35 14.67 -11.33 -4.33
C GLN A 35 13.65 -11.74 -5.39
N ARG A 36 12.83 -10.80 -5.88
CA ARG A 36 11.84 -11.07 -6.94
C ARG A 36 12.49 -11.47 -8.25
N ALA A 37 13.55 -10.77 -8.67
CA ALA A 37 14.28 -11.07 -9.88
C ALA A 37 14.96 -12.45 -9.80
N ASP A 38 15.49 -12.82 -8.64
CA ASP A 38 16.16 -14.12 -8.42
C ASP A 38 15.15 -15.28 -8.29
N ALA A 39 13.94 -15.02 -7.80
CA ALA A 39 12.92 -16.06 -7.57
C ALA A 39 12.29 -16.60 -8.87
N ASP A 40 12.34 -15.83 -9.97
CA ASP A 40 11.84 -16.20 -11.31
C ASP A 40 10.42 -16.81 -11.31
N GLY A 41 9.56 -16.32 -10.42
CA GLY A 41 8.17 -16.79 -10.24
C GLY A 41 7.15 -16.15 -11.18
N GLU A 42 5.87 -16.50 -11.01
CA GLU A 42 4.75 -15.96 -11.83
C GLU A 42 4.75 -14.43 -11.87
N TRP A 43 4.96 -13.79 -10.72
CA TRP A 43 5.09 -12.34 -10.59
C TRP A 43 6.23 -11.74 -11.42
N GLN A 44 7.36 -12.42 -11.56
CA GLN A 44 8.50 -11.94 -12.35
C GLN A 44 8.29 -12.19 -13.85
N SER A 45 7.57 -13.27 -14.19
CA SER A 45 7.19 -13.58 -15.57
C SER A 45 6.17 -12.58 -16.12
N GLU A 46 5.16 -12.24 -15.31
CA GLU A 46 4.08 -11.32 -15.71
C GLU A 46 4.50 -9.85 -15.59
N TYR A 47 5.15 -9.50 -14.47
CA TYR A 47 5.57 -8.13 -14.18
C TYR A 47 7.08 -8.07 -13.93
N PRO A 48 7.90 -8.15 -14.99
CA PRO A 48 9.34 -8.22 -14.85
C PRO A 48 9.91 -6.94 -14.24
N ILE A 49 10.71 -7.10 -13.20
CA ILE A 49 11.43 -6.00 -12.56
C ILE A 49 12.90 -6.37 -12.39
N THR A 50 13.79 -5.40 -12.60
CA THR A 50 15.23 -5.57 -12.38
C THR A 50 15.79 -4.38 -11.59
N VAL A 51 16.94 -4.60 -10.95
CA VAL A 51 17.61 -3.53 -10.19
C VAL A 51 18.04 -2.40 -11.13
N GLU A 52 18.49 -2.74 -12.34
CA GLU A 52 18.85 -1.78 -13.39
C GLU A 52 17.64 -0.99 -13.87
N GLY A 53 16.49 -1.65 -14.08
CA GLY A 53 15.24 -0.98 -14.46
C GLY A 53 14.74 -0.03 -13.38
N TYR A 54 14.79 -0.46 -12.12
CA TYR A 54 14.47 0.37 -10.97
C TYR A 54 15.38 1.60 -10.87
N LEU A 55 16.70 1.40 -10.98
CA LEU A 55 17.67 2.50 -10.97
C LEU A 55 17.43 3.47 -12.13
N ALA A 56 17.16 2.97 -13.33
CA ALA A 56 16.86 3.79 -14.51
C ALA A 56 15.61 4.65 -14.29
N VAL A 57 14.52 4.09 -13.77
CA VAL A 57 13.29 4.84 -13.47
C VAL A 57 13.55 5.88 -12.39
N ARG A 58 14.29 5.55 -11.33
CA ARG A 58 14.58 6.48 -10.25
C ARG A 58 15.41 7.67 -10.74
N LEU A 59 16.52 7.41 -11.45
CA LEU A 59 17.35 8.45 -12.06
C LEU A 59 16.54 9.30 -13.05
N ALA A 60 15.66 8.67 -13.82
CA ALA A 60 14.81 9.38 -14.76
C ALA A 60 13.84 10.34 -14.10
N LEU A 61 13.24 9.95 -12.98
CA LEU A 61 12.36 10.82 -12.21
C LEU A 61 13.15 11.97 -11.59
N LEU A 62 14.33 11.71 -11.01
CA LEU A 62 15.18 12.74 -10.41
C LEU A 62 15.60 13.80 -11.44
N ASP A 63 16.04 13.36 -12.63
CA ASP A 63 16.35 14.24 -13.75
C ASP A 63 15.14 15.08 -14.18
N ALA A 64 13.97 14.44 -14.37
CA ALA A 64 12.74 15.13 -14.76
C ALA A 64 12.28 16.19 -13.74
N PHE A 65 12.58 15.98 -12.46
CA PHE A 65 12.31 16.94 -11.38
C PHE A 65 13.46 17.91 -11.12
N GLY A 66 14.58 17.80 -11.83
CA GLY A 66 15.76 18.65 -11.65
C GLY A 66 16.44 18.48 -10.28
N VAL A 67 16.35 17.28 -9.71
CA VAL A 67 16.99 16.95 -8.43
C VAL A 67 18.47 16.64 -8.68
N ASP A 68 19.35 17.33 -7.94
CA ASP A 68 20.79 17.04 -7.97
C ASP A 68 21.05 15.63 -7.40
N ILE A 69 21.79 14.82 -8.13
CA ILE A 69 22.14 13.45 -7.74
C ILE A 69 23.61 13.32 -7.35
N ALA A 70 24.34 14.45 -7.22
CA ALA A 70 25.68 14.45 -6.68
C ALA A 70 25.70 13.71 -5.32
N PRO A 71 26.71 12.87 -5.06
CA PRO A 71 26.74 12.08 -3.83
C PRO A 71 26.68 12.99 -2.62
N SER A 72 25.71 12.76 -1.73
CA SER A 72 25.58 13.54 -0.50
C SER A 72 26.79 13.27 0.40
N ALA A 73 27.39 14.35 0.92
CA ALA A 73 28.50 14.23 1.86
C ALA A 73 27.93 13.90 3.24
N ASP A 74 27.71 12.61 3.54
CA ASP A 74 27.28 12.07 4.85
C ASP A 74 26.47 13.09 5.69
N ASP A 75 25.34 13.56 5.15
CA ASP A 75 24.48 14.51 5.85
C ASP A 75 23.24 13.75 6.34
N ASP A 76 23.42 13.05 7.46
CA ASP A 76 22.35 12.39 8.23
C ASP A 76 21.37 13.42 8.86
N SER A 77 21.47 14.70 8.48
CA SER A 77 20.64 15.81 8.91
C SER A 77 19.94 16.48 7.72
N ARG A 78 19.03 15.75 7.06
CA ARG A 78 17.99 16.41 6.26
C ARG A 78 17.12 17.26 7.20
N GLU A 79 17.25 18.58 7.10
CA GLU A 79 16.34 19.49 7.82
C GLU A 79 14.90 19.30 7.28
N PRO A 80 13.88 19.30 8.16
CA PRO A 80 12.50 19.15 7.73
C PRO A 80 12.13 20.28 6.77
N GLU A 81 11.66 19.89 5.58
CA GLU A 81 11.18 20.84 4.58
C GLU A 81 9.76 21.28 4.93
N PRO A 82 9.29 22.47 4.50
CA PRO A 82 7.91 22.90 4.72
C PRO A 82 6.85 21.92 4.18
N ALA A 83 7.22 21.12 3.17
CA ALA A 83 6.37 20.06 2.64
C ALA A 83 6.20 18.90 3.63
N ASP A 84 7.22 18.61 4.45
CA ASP A 84 7.18 17.56 5.47
C ASP A 84 6.21 17.95 6.60
N GLU A 85 6.19 19.23 7.01
CA GLU A 85 5.21 19.76 7.99
C GLU A 85 3.77 19.70 7.45
N LEU A 86 3.57 20.03 6.17
CA LEU A 86 2.26 19.92 5.52
C LEU A 86 1.80 18.47 5.43
N ALA A 87 2.70 17.55 5.04
CA ALA A 87 2.41 16.13 4.97
C ALA A 87 2.04 15.56 6.35
N GLU A 88 2.78 15.93 7.40
CA GLU A 88 2.47 15.58 8.78
C GLU A 88 1.09 16.11 9.20
N GLY A 89 0.78 17.36 8.88
CA GLY A 89 -0.52 17.97 9.16
C GLY A 89 -1.68 17.25 8.49
N PHE A 90 -1.55 16.91 7.20
CA PHE A 90 -2.56 16.14 6.46
C PHE A 90 -2.71 14.72 7.00
N LEU A 91 -1.60 14.03 7.28
CA LEU A 91 -1.62 12.68 7.84
C LEU A 91 -2.32 12.68 9.20
N SER A 92 -1.97 13.63 10.07
CA SER A 92 -2.57 13.78 11.40
C SER A 92 -4.08 14.06 11.32
N ALA A 93 -4.51 14.92 10.40
CA ALA A 93 -5.93 15.23 10.20
C ALA A 93 -6.71 14.02 9.66
N TRP A 94 -6.11 13.28 8.73
CA TRP A 94 -6.69 12.06 8.17
C TRP A 94 -6.84 10.97 9.24
N GLU A 95 -5.77 10.71 10.00
CA GLU A 95 -5.78 9.75 11.11
C GLU A 95 -6.80 10.12 12.20
N ALA A 96 -6.90 11.41 12.54
CA ALA A 96 -7.87 11.88 13.52
C ALA A 96 -9.32 11.64 13.05
N THR A 97 -9.62 11.97 11.79
CA THR A 97 -10.95 11.78 11.21
C THR A 97 -11.32 10.30 11.12
N TYR A 98 -10.41 9.47 10.60
CA TYR A 98 -10.60 8.02 10.51
C TYR A 98 -10.84 7.40 11.89
N ARG A 99 -10.04 7.78 12.89
CA ARG A 99 -10.19 7.31 14.26
C ARG A 99 -11.54 7.69 14.86
N GLU A 100 -11.99 8.93 14.66
CA GLU A 100 -13.27 9.39 15.15
C GLU A 100 -14.43 8.60 14.53
N GLU A 101 -14.44 8.42 13.21
CA GLU A 101 -15.45 7.63 12.50
C GLU A 101 -15.49 6.17 12.97
N LEU A 102 -14.32 5.55 13.11
CA LEU A 102 -14.19 4.17 13.55
C LEU A 102 -14.70 4.00 14.98
N VAL A 103 -14.25 4.84 15.91
CA VAL A 103 -14.67 4.77 17.33
C VAL A 103 -16.17 4.98 17.45
N ASN A 104 -16.73 6.00 16.78
CA ASN A 104 -18.17 6.25 16.80
C ASN A 104 -18.97 5.07 16.23
N THR A 105 -18.46 4.43 15.17
CA THR A 105 -19.10 3.24 14.60
C THR A 105 -19.07 2.07 15.57
N VAL A 106 -17.93 1.78 16.18
CA VAL A 106 -17.78 0.69 17.15
C VAL A 106 -18.65 0.95 18.39
N THR A 107 -18.63 2.16 18.94
CA THR A 107 -19.47 2.52 20.10
C THR A 107 -20.95 2.33 19.79
N ARG A 108 -21.44 2.85 18.66
CA ARG A 108 -22.84 2.72 18.25
C ARG A 108 -23.25 1.25 18.07
N GLU A 109 -22.42 0.43 17.44
CA GLU A 109 -22.76 -0.99 17.26
C GLU A 109 -22.68 -1.77 18.58
N SER A 110 -21.73 -1.43 19.45
CA SER A 110 -21.63 -2.00 20.81
C SER A 110 -22.85 -1.65 21.65
N GLU A 111 -23.33 -0.41 21.62
CA GLU A 111 -24.56 0.02 22.33
C GLU A 111 -25.79 -0.72 21.81
N LYS A 112 -25.92 -0.90 20.49
CA LYS A 112 -27.02 -1.69 19.90
C LYS A 112 -27.00 -3.15 20.32
N LEU A 113 -25.81 -3.75 20.42
CA LEU A 113 -25.65 -5.13 20.88
C LEU A 113 -26.01 -5.25 22.36
N ALA A 114 -25.53 -4.34 23.21
CA ALA A 114 -25.86 -4.29 24.63
C ALA A 114 -27.36 -4.07 24.88
N ASP A 115 -28.00 -3.14 24.16
CA ASP A 115 -29.45 -2.91 24.22
C ASP A 115 -30.26 -4.14 23.74
N SER A 116 -29.69 -4.93 22.83
CA SER A 116 -30.29 -6.20 22.37
C SER A 116 -30.12 -7.33 23.40
N GLU A 117 -29.06 -7.32 24.20
CA GLU A 117 -28.75 -8.34 25.22
C GLU A 117 -29.49 -8.12 26.55
N VAL A 118 -29.82 -6.87 26.91
CA VAL A 118 -30.60 -6.53 28.12
C VAL A 118 -32.03 -7.14 28.09
N ALA A 119 -32.50 -7.65 26.95
CA ALA A 119 -33.77 -8.38 26.83
C ALA A 119 -33.69 -9.89 27.14
N ALA A 120 -32.49 -10.45 27.39
CA ALA A 120 -32.29 -11.87 27.72
C ALA A 120 -31.61 -12.00 29.09
N GLU A 121 -32.39 -12.38 30.10
CA GLU A 121 -32.02 -12.38 31.53
C GLU A 121 -30.79 -13.24 31.90
N GLY A 122 -30.02 -12.74 32.88
CA GLY A 122 -29.62 -13.44 34.12
C GLY A 122 -28.92 -14.80 34.05
N GLU A 123 -27.61 -14.81 34.30
CA GLU A 123 -26.87 -15.71 35.21
C GLU A 123 -25.39 -15.31 35.18
N GLU A 124 -24.77 -15.06 36.36
CA GLU A 124 -23.32 -14.78 36.47
C GLU A 124 -22.52 -16.00 36.02
N SER A 125 -22.11 -15.97 34.76
CA SER A 125 -21.05 -16.82 34.23
C SER A 125 -19.78 -15.99 34.26
N SER A 126 -18.72 -16.52 34.88
CA SER A 126 -17.37 -15.95 34.94
C SER A 126 -16.64 -15.93 33.58
N ARG A 127 -17.37 -15.60 32.51
CA ARG A 127 -16.85 -15.53 31.14
C ARG A 127 -16.73 -14.05 30.79
N PRO A 128 -15.60 -13.65 30.19
CA PRO A 128 -15.41 -12.27 29.77
C PRO A 128 -16.50 -11.87 28.76
N ASP A 129 -16.85 -10.58 28.77
CA ASP A 129 -17.78 -9.94 27.84
C ASP A 129 -17.35 -10.17 26.39
N ALA A 130 -16.03 -10.17 26.12
CA ALA A 130 -15.47 -10.58 24.83
C ALA A 130 -14.04 -11.13 24.95
N GLN A 131 -13.67 -11.99 24.00
CA GLN A 131 -12.30 -12.45 23.79
C GLN A 131 -11.81 -11.98 22.42
N LEU A 132 -10.64 -11.34 22.39
CA LEU A 132 -10.06 -10.78 21.16
C LEU A 132 -8.68 -11.36 20.88
N THR A 133 -8.38 -11.66 19.61
CA THR A 133 -7.06 -12.13 19.19
C THR A 133 -6.33 -11.04 18.42
N PHE A 134 -5.13 -10.69 18.88
CA PHE A 134 -4.24 -9.72 18.26
C PHE A 134 -2.98 -10.40 17.74
N CYS A 135 -2.24 -9.72 16.86
CA CYS A 135 -0.87 -10.11 16.56
C CYS A 135 -0.04 -10.19 17.86
N ILE A 136 0.93 -11.12 17.91
CA ILE A 136 1.91 -11.21 19.01
C ILE A 136 2.95 -10.08 18.98
N ASP A 137 2.78 -9.09 18.11
CA ASP A 137 3.64 -7.93 17.98
C ASP A 137 3.56 -7.04 19.23
N THR A 138 4.72 -6.61 19.75
CA THR A 138 4.80 -5.71 20.93
C THR A 138 4.01 -4.41 20.76
N ARG A 139 3.81 -3.93 19.52
CA ARG A 139 2.98 -2.76 19.22
C ARG A 139 1.50 -2.97 19.58
N SER A 140 1.01 -4.22 19.53
CA SER A 140 -0.35 -4.56 19.94
C SER A 140 -0.54 -4.61 21.45
N GLU A 141 0.53 -4.67 22.27
CA GLU A 141 0.41 -4.74 23.73
C GLU A 141 -0.29 -3.53 24.35
N VAL A 142 -0.03 -2.33 23.83
CA VAL A 142 -0.64 -1.10 24.37
C VAL A 142 -2.15 -1.12 24.15
N ILE A 143 -2.58 -1.56 22.97
CA ILE A 143 -4.01 -1.67 22.61
C ILE A 143 -4.68 -2.71 23.49
N ARG A 144 -4.06 -3.90 23.61
CA ARG A 144 -4.55 -4.99 24.46
C ARG A 144 -4.74 -4.54 25.90
N ARG A 145 -3.75 -3.87 26.50
CA ARG A 145 -3.84 -3.33 27.87
C ARG A 145 -4.97 -2.32 28.03
N HIS A 146 -5.19 -1.45 27.05
CA HIS A 146 -6.29 -0.47 27.12
C HIS A 146 -7.66 -1.15 27.04
N ILE A 147 -7.81 -2.16 26.18
CA ILE A 147 -9.04 -2.93 26.05
C ILE A 147 -9.33 -3.69 27.35
N GLU A 148 -8.37 -4.46 27.86
CA GLU A 148 -8.49 -5.20 29.13
C GLU A 148 -8.76 -4.28 30.33
N ALA A 149 -8.31 -3.03 30.30
CA ALA A 149 -8.58 -2.04 31.35
C ALA A 149 -9.98 -1.40 31.29
N THR A 150 -10.72 -1.57 30.18
CA THR A 150 -12.01 -0.91 29.94
C THR A 150 -13.21 -1.71 30.47
N GLY A 151 -13.09 -3.04 30.57
CA GLY A 151 -14.18 -3.93 30.96
C GLY A 151 -13.70 -5.36 31.18
N ASP A 152 -14.63 -6.31 31.26
CA ASP A 152 -14.28 -7.74 31.42
C ASP A 152 -13.91 -8.35 30.05
N TYR A 153 -12.84 -7.83 29.45
CA TYR A 153 -12.33 -8.27 28.15
C TYR A 153 -11.02 -9.06 28.30
N GLU A 154 -10.87 -10.14 27.55
CA GLU A 154 -9.64 -10.93 27.51
C GLU A 154 -8.97 -10.85 26.14
N THR A 155 -7.65 -10.65 26.09
CA THR A 155 -6.92 -10.58 24.81
C THR A 155 -5.84 -11.65 24.67
N HIS A 156 -5.81 -12.29 23.51
CA HIS A 156 -4.85 -13.32 23.12
C HIS A 156 -3.87 -12.77 22.08
N GLY A 157 -2.62 -13.22 22.15
CA GLY A 157 -1.62 -12.96 21.11
C GLY A 157 -1.47 -14.16 20.20
N TYR A 158 -1.53 -13.94 18.89
CA TYR A 158 -1.31 -14.98 17.88
C TYR A 158 -0.30 -14.51 16.82
N ALA A 159 0.54 -15.42 16.35
CA ALA A 159 1.60 -15.10 15.41
C ALA A 159 1.09 -15.12 13.97
N GLY A 160 0.46 -14.02 13.51
CA GLY A 160 0.05 -13.80 12.11
C GLY A 160 -0.89 -14.85 11.52
N PHE A 161 -1.52 -14.56 10.37
CA PHE A 161 -2.27 -15.49 9.49
C PHE A 161 -3.31 -16.44 10.12
N PHE A 162 -3.63 -16.28 11.41
CA PHE A 162 -4.54 -17.11 12.21
C PHE A 162 -4.34 -18.63 12.06
N GLY A 163 -3.12 -19.06 11.71
CA GLY A 163 -2.80 -20.47 11.52
C GLY A 163 -3.27 -21.05 10.18
N VAL A 164 -3.74 -20.22 9.26
CA VAL A 164 -4.24 -20.63 7.94
C VAL A 164 -3.31 -20.05 6.86
N PRO A 165 -2.21 -20.74 6.50
CA PRO A 165 -1.32 -20.26 5.44
C PRO A 165 -2.02 -20.42 4.09
N ILE A 166 -2.40 -19.30 3.49
CA ILE A 166 -3.27 -19.23 2.30
C ILE A 166 -2.46 -18.78 1.09
N GLU A 167 -2.71 -19.39 -0.06
CA GLU A 167 -2.46 -18.84 -1.38
C GLU A 167 -3.79 -18.31 -1.93
N TYR A 168 -3.88 -17.02 -2.20
CA TYR A 168 -5.07 -16.38 -2.73
C TYR A 168 -4.91 -16.09 -4.23
N ASN A 169 -5.92 -16.48 -5.02
CA ASN A 169 -5.99 -16.22 -6.45
C ASN A 169 -7.23 -15.34 -6.68
N GLY A 170 -7.02 -14.07 -7.01
CA GLY A 170 -8.10 -13.12 -7.30
C GLY A 170 -8.84 -13.46 -8.59
N TYR A 171 -10.07 -12.97 -8.73
CA TYR A 171 -10.84 -13.16 -9.95
C TYR A 171 -10.16 -12.43 -11.12
N GLU A 172 -9.94 -13.15 -12.23
CA GLU A 172 -9.18 -12.68 -13.41
C GLU A 172 -7.72 -12.27 -13.13
N SER A 173 -7.19 -12.59 -11.94
CA SER A 173 -5.78 -12.34 -11.62
C SER A 173 -4.87 -13.33 -12.35
N GLU A 174 -3.80 -12.80 -12.97
CA GLU A 174 -2.76 -13.59 -13.64
C GLU A 174 -1.76 -14.21 -12.66
N VAL A 175 -1.72 -13.69 -11.42
CA VAL A 175 -0.78 -14.09 -10.37
C VAL A 175 -1.50 -14.42 -9.06
N SER A 176 -0.95 -15.35 -8.28
CA SER A 176 -1.41 -15.65 -6.93
C SER A 176 -0.65 -14.85 -5.87
N VAL A 177 -1.24 -14.68 -4.68
CA VAL A 177 -0.64 -14.01 -3.54
C VAL A 177 -0.52 -14.98 -2.37
N GLU A 178 0.71 -15.18 -1.88
CA GLU A 178 0.96 -15.93 -0.67
C GLU A 178 0.62 -15.08 0.56
N ALA A 179 -0.52 -15.36 1.19
CA ALA A 179 -0.98 -14.76 2.43
C ALA A 179 -0.48 -15.60 3.64
N CYS A 180 0.83 -15.84 3.69
CA CYS A 180 1.50 -16.58 4.77
C CYS A 180 2.88 -15.98 5.08
N PRO A 181 3.48 -16.32 6.24
CA PRO A 181 4.85 -15.91 6.54
C PRO A 181 5.84 -16.45 5.50
N PRO A 182 6.92 -15.72 5.17
CA PRO A 182 7.92 -16.15 4.19
C PRO A 182 8.65 -17.47 4.48
N ILE A 183 8.49 -18.01 5.69
CA ILE A 183 9.12 -19.26 6.15
C ILE A 183 8.17 -20.45 5.92
N LEU A 184 6.91 -20.21 5.59
CA LEU A 184 5.88 -21.23 5.40
C LEU A 184 5.41 -21.25 3.96
N ASP A 185 5.32 -22.45 3.39
CA ASP A 185 4.60 -22.66 2.15
C ASP A 185 3.08 -22.59 2.40
N PRO A 186 2.29 -22.00 1.47
CA PRO A 186 0.84 -22.05 1.54
C PRO A 186 0.31 -23.50 1.62
N GLN A 187 -0.69 -23.72 2.48
CA GLN A 187 -1.36 -25.04 2.60
C GLN A 187 -2.81 -25.02 2.12
N HIS A 188 -3.37 -23.82 1.94
CA HIS A 188 -4.75 -23.64 1.51
C HIS A 188 -4.79 -22.74 0.28
N ARG A 189 -5.38 -23.23 -0.81
CA ARG A 189 -5.62 -22.41 -2.00
C ARG A 189 -7.04 -21.86 -1.97
N VAL A 190 -7.15 -20.53 -1.99
CA VAL A 190 -8.41 -19.80 -2.07
C VAL A 190 -8.47 -19.14 -3.44
N THR A 191 -9.56 -19.36 -4.16
CA THR A 191 -9.81 -18.77 -5.47
C THR A 191 -11.10 -17.98 -5.40
N GLU A 192 -11.03 -16.72 -5.79
CA GLU A 192 -12.19 -15.86 -5.91
C GLU A 192 -12.97 -16.21 -7.18
N GLN A 193 -14.29 -16.39 -7.03
CA GLN A 193 -15.21 -16.62 -8.13
C GLN A 193 -16.48 -15.80 -7.89
N PRO A 194 -17.08 -15.21 -8.94
CA PRO A 194 -18.33 -14.49 -8.79
C PRO A 194 -19.43 -15.45 -8.31
N THR A 195 -20.27 -14.97 -7.40
CA THR A 195 -21.37 -15.75 -6.82
C THR A 195 -22.49 -16.05 -7.82
N ASP A 196 -22.65 -15.18 -8.81
CA ASP A 196 -23.72 -15.19 -9.80
C ASP A 196 -23.34 -14.32 -11.01
N ASP A 197 -24.11 -14.47 -12.09
CA ASP A 197 -23.87 -13.77 -13.36
C ASP A 197 -24.02 -12.24 -13.25
N GLU A 198 -24.84 -11.73 -12.33
CA GLU A 198 -25.06 -10.29 -12.16
C GLU A 198 -23.87 -9.64 -11.43
N THR A 199 -23.39 -10.29 -10.37
CA THR A 199 -22.16 -9.91 -9.66
C THR A 199 -20.97 -9.92 -10.61
N ARG A 200 -20.84 -10.98 -11.44
CA ARG A 200 -19.83 -11.06 -12.49
C ARG A 200 -19.93 -9.90 -13.47
N ALA A 201 -21.10 -9.70 -14.08
CA ALA A 201 -21.28 -8.67 -15.11
C ALA A 201 -21.04 -7.24 -14.56
N THR A 202 -21.35 -7.01 -13.29
CA THR A 202 -21.08 -5.72 -12.63
C THR A 202 -19.58 -5.51 -12.44
N HIS A 203 -18.87 -6.53 -11.94
CA HIS A 203 -17.42 -6.50 -11.80
C HIS A 203 -16.73 -6.31 -13.15
N ASP A 204 -16.99 -7.19 -14.13
CA ASP A 204 -16.40 -7.17 -15.48
C ASP A 204 -16.62 -5.81 -16.18
N ARG A 205 -17.77 -5.17 -15.94
CA ARG A 205 -18.05 -3.83 -16.48
C ARG A 205 -17.22 -2.75 -15.80
N LEU A 206 -17.08 -2.79 -14.48
CA LEU A 206 -16.31 -1.80 -13.73
C LEU A 206 -14.81 -1.93 -14.03
N SER A 207 -14.28 -3.16 -14.03
CA SER A 207 -12.89 -3.43 -14.41
C SER A 207 -12.64 -3.01 -15.85
N GLY A 208 -13.46 -3.43 -16.80
CA GLY A 208 -13.28 -3.07 -18.21
C GLY A 208 -13.35 -1.56 -18.49
N VAL A 209 -14.14 -0.79 -17.73
CA VAL A 209 -14.13 0.69 -17.81
C VAL A 209 -12.82 1.26 -17.26
N SER A 210 -12.32 0.73 -16.15
CA SER A 210 -11.04 1.12 -15.57
C SER A 210 -9.89 0.83 -16.54
N ASP A 211 -9.85 -0.36 -17.13
CA ASP A 211 -8.82 -0.79 -18.05
C ASP A 211 -8.82 0.06 -19.33
N ALA A 212 -9.99 0.31 -19.90
CA ALA A 212 -10.11 1.19 -21.06
C ALA A 212 -9.68 2.64 -20.73
N ALA A 213 -10.00 3.14 -19.54
CA ALA A 213 -9.53 4.46 -19.11
C ALA A 213 -8.01 4.49 -18.94
N HIS A 214 -7.43 3.43 -18.38
CA HIS A 214 -5.98 3.28 -18.25
C HIS A 214 -5.30 3.26 -19.61
N GLU A 215 -5.79 2.46 -20.57
CA GLU A 215 -5.25 2.37 -21.94
C GLU A 215 -5.33 3.71 -22.68
N VAL A 216 -6.43 4.45 -22.49
CA VAL A 216 -6.56 5.82 -23.04
C VAL A 216 -5.52 6.76 -22.41
N ILE A 217 -5.34 6.72 -21.09
CA ILE A 217 -4.32 7.54 -20.41
C ILE A 217 -2.92 7.19 -20.91
N GLU A 218 -2.61 5.90 -21.01
CA GLU A 218 -1.32 5.41 -21.50
C GLU A 218 -1.08 5.87 -22.94
N THR A 219 -2.08 5.74 -23.81
CA THR A 219 -2.03 6.22 -25.20
C THR A 219 -1.80 7.72 -25.28
N LEU A 220 -2.47 8.49 -24.41
CA LEU A 220 -2.30 9.94 -24.33
C LEU A 220 -0.89 10.31 -23.85
N GLN A 221 -0.35 9.60 -22.86
CA GLN A 221 1.01 9.80 -22.34
C GLN A 221 2.07 9.44 -23.39
N ALA A 222 1.86 8.37 -24.15
CA ALA A 222 2.79 7.90 -25.18
C ALA A 222 2.90 8.86 -26.39
N ASN A 223 1.94 9.78 -26.56
CA ASN A 223 1.93 10.72 -27.67
C ASN A 223 1.82 12.18 -27.17
N ALA A 224 2.97 12.87 -27.19
CA ALA A 224 3.09 14.25 -26.73
C ALA A 224 2.07 15.20 -27.39
N ALA A 225 1.75 15.01 -28.68
CA ALA A 225 0.80 15.89 -29.38
C ALA A 225 -0.63 15.75 -28.84
N SER A 226 -1.04 14.55 -28.41
CA SER A 226 -2.34 14.33 -27.77
C SER A 226 -2.35 14.69 -26.29
N ALA A 227 -1.22 14.53 -25.57
CA ALA A 227 -1.09 14.98 -24.19
C ALA A 227 -1.29 16.51 -24.07
N TYR A 228 -0.63 17.30 -24.93
CA TYR A 228 -0.79 18.75 -24.95
C TYR A 228 -2.22 19.18 -25.30
N GLY A 229 -2.84 18.57 -26.32
CA GLY A 229 -4.23 18.88 -26.70
C GLY A 229 -5.25 18.49 -25.64
N PHE A 230 -5.02 17.40 -24.91
CA PHE A 230 -5.86 17.00 -23.78
C PHE A 230 -5.76 17.97 -22.61
N VAL A 231 -4.55 18.40 -22.23
CA VAL A 231 -4.36 19.38 -21.14
C VAL A 231 -4.99 20.74 -21.50
N GLU A 232 -4.80 21.20 -22.74
CA GLU A 232 -5.36 22.48 -23.23
C GLU A 232 -6.89 22.48 -23.25
N SER A 233 -7.51 21.36 -23.66
CA SER A 233 -8.97 21.21 -23.68
C SER A 233 -9.58 20.99 -22.29
N SER A 234 -8.92 20.22 -21.43
CA SER A 234 -9.39 19.92 -20.07
C SER A 234 -9.22 21.10 -19.11
N GLY A 235 -8.19 21.92 -19.31
CA GLY A 235 -7.91 23.10 -18.47
C GLY A 235 -9.04 24.13 -18.47
N SER A 236 -9.77 24.28 -19.57
CA SER A 236 -10.94 25.16 -19.67
C SER A 236 -12.11 24.68 -18.79
N GLY A 237 -12.25 23.36 -18.60
CA GLY A 237 -13.24 22.77 -17.71
C GLY A 237 -12.92 22.97 -16.23
N TYR A 238 -11.65 22.78 -15.84
CA TYR A 238 -11.18 23.08 -14.49
C TYR A 238 -11.30 24.57 -14.15
N GLY A 239 -11.02 25.46 -15.11
CA GLY A 239 -11.18 26.91 -14.92
C GLY A 239 -12.64 27.36 -14.72
N LEU A 240 -13.61 26.64 -15.29
CA LEU A 240 -15.04 26.86 -15.06
C LEU A 240 -15.55 26.27 -13.74
N ALA A 241 -14.94 25.19 -13.25
CA ALA A 241 -15.29 24.58 -11.97
C ALA A 241 -14.71 25.35 -10.76
N LEU A 242 -13.67 26.17 -10.98
CA LEU A 242 -13.04 27.03 -9.98
C LEU A 242 -13.55 28.49 -9.98
N ALA A 243 -14.49 28.83 -10.87
CA ALA A 243 -15.11 30.15 -10.99
C ALA A 243 -16.53 30.18 -10.39
#